data_AF-A0A0M8SLF3-F1
#
_entry.id   AF-A0A0M8SLF3-F1
#
_cell.length_a   1.000
_cell.length_b   1.000
_cell.length_c   1.000
_cell.angle_alpha   90.00
_cell.angle_beta   90.00
_cell.angle_gamma   90.00
#
_symmetry.space_group_name_H-M   'P 1'
#
loop_
_entity.id
_entity.type
_entity.pdbx_description
1 polymer ?
#
loop_
_entity_poly.entity_id
_entity_poly.type
_entity_poly.pdbx_seq_one_letter_code
_entity_poly.pdbx_strand_id
1 'polypeptide(L)'
;EWRLWITTVFLPTHRAIRDLVNTRADLMDEAEMAPVLLEVYAHAAWHELPAAKWERGDPTIEHPPHAFPATAIRAYARENFPRLKSEQAALLGRQRGHGRRTATQR
;
A
#
# COMPACT_ATOMS: atom_id res chain seq x y z
N GLU A 1 23.40 5.36 -15.59
CA GLU A 1 22.06 5.98 -15.44
C GLU A 1 21.05 5.05 -14.76
N TRP A 2 20.88 3.80 -15.23
CA TRP A 2 19.94 2.83 -14.62
C TRP A 2 20.09 2.60 -13.11
N ARG A 3 21.29 2.25 -12.63
CA ARG A 3 21.55 2.01 -11.19
C ARG A 3 21.22 3.24 -10.34
N LEU A 4 21.54 4.44 -10.83
CA LEU A 4 21.22 5.70 -10.16
C LEU A 4 19.70 5.90 -10.06
N TRP A 5 18.96 5.65 -11.15
CA TRP A 5 17.50 5.72 -11.11
C TRP A 5 16.89 4.70 -10.13
N ILE A 6 17.42 3.47 -10.10
CA ILE A 6 16.95 2.45 -9.17
C ILE A 6 17.12 2.91 -7.72
N THR A 7 18.31 3.38 -7.36
CA THR A 7 18.62 3.73 -5.97
C THR A 7 18.00 5.05 -5.52
N THR A 8 17.80 6.00 -6.42
CA THR A 8 17.29 7.34 -6.05
C THR A 8 15.77 7.48 -6.17
N VAL A 9 15.12 6.74 -7.06
CA VAL A 9 13.68 6.90 -7.33
C VAL A 9 12.92 5.60 -7.05
N PHE A 10 13.34 4.52 -7.69
CA PHE A 10 12.57 3.29 -7.72
C PHE A 10 12.49 2.60 -6.35
N LEU A 11 13.63 2.39 -5.68
CA LEU A 11 13.70 1.74 -4.38
C LEU A 11 12.97 2.54 -3.28
N PRO A 12 13.20 3.87 -3.12
CA PRO A 12 12.43 4.67 -2.18
C PRO A 12 10.92 4.57 -2.40
N THR A 13 10.47 4.57 -3.66
CA THR A 13 9.04 4.42 -3.99
C THR A 13 8.49 3.04 -3.58
N HIS A 14 9.22 1.96 -3.86
CA HIS A 14 8.80 0.61 -3.50
C HIS A 14 8.79 0.38 -1.98
N ARG A 15 9.77 0.94 -1.26
CA ARG A 15 9.77 0.95 0.21
C ARG A 15 8.53 1.64 0.77
N ALA A 16 8.18 2.81 0.23
CA ALA A 16 6.96 3.52 0.65
C ALA A 16 5.69 2.70 0.40
N ILE A 17 5.58 2.01 -0.74
CA ILE A 17 4.45 1.11 -1.02
C ILE A 17 4.38 -0.03 -0.01
N ARG A 18 5.52 -0.71 0.23
CA ARG A 18 5.62 -1.80 1.20
C ARG A 18 5.19 -1.35 2.60
N ASP A 19 5.69 -0.18 3.02
CA ASP A 19 5.40 0.38 4.34
C ASP A 19 3.93 0.78 4.46
N LEU A 20 3.31 1.31 3.40
CA LEU A 20 1.86 1.55 3.37
C LEU A 20 1.05 0.26 3.54
N VAL A 21 1.36 -0.78 2.76
CA VAL A 21 0.66 -2.08 2.87
C VAL A 21 0.81 -2.67 4.27
N ASN A 22 1.99 -2.56 4.88
CA ASN A 22 2.26 -3.12 6.20
C ASN A 22 1.64 -2.31 7.35
N THR A 23 1.69 -0.98 7.29
CA THR A 23 1.29 -0.10 8.40
C THR A 23 -0.14 0.40 8.33
N ARG A 24 -0.80 0.25 7.17
CA ARG A 24 -2.16 0.76 6.91
C ARG A 24 -3.15 -0.33 6.55
N ALA A 25 -2.80 -1.59 6.80
CA ALA A 25 -3.69 -2.73 6.57
C ALA A 25 -5.00 -2.61 7.38
N ASP A 26 -4.96 -1.92 8.52
CA ASP A 26 -6.11 -1.62 9.38
C ASP A 26 -7.15 -0.70 8.73
N LEU A 27 -6.79 0.01 7.65
CA LEU A 27 -7.72 0.85 6.89
C LEU A 27 -8.54 0.08 5.86
N MET A 28 -8.24 -1.19 5.68
CA MET A 28 -8.99 -2.09 4.82
C MET A 28 -10.16 -2.69 5.61
N ASP A 29 -11.26 -2.97 4.92
CA ASP A 29 -12.46 -3.58 5.49
C ASP A 29 -12.54 -5.09 5.26
N GLU A 30 -11.57 -5.65 4.54
CA GLU A 30 -11.43 -7.07 4.27
C GLU A 30 -10.91 -7.81 5.52
N ALA A 31 -11.41 -9.03 5.77
CA ALA A 31 -11.00 -9.84 6.94
C ALA A 31 -9.55 -10.35 6.85
N GLU A 32 -9.04 -10.49 5.63
CA GLU A 32 -7.69 -10.95 5.34
C GLU A 32 -7.08 -10.07 4.24
N MET A 33 -5.75 -9.96 4.21
CA MET A 33 -5.04 -9.18 3.20
C MET A 33 -5.31 -9.75 1.80
N ALA A 34 -5.80 -8.90 0.89
CA ALA A 34 -6.00 -9.30 -0.51
C ALA A 34 -4.70 -9.87 -1.12
N PRO A 35 -4.74 -11.03 -1.81
CA PRO A 35 -3.54 -11.65 -2.39
C PRO A 35 -2.74 -10.72 -3.31
N VAL A 36 -3.41 -9.85 -4.06
CA VAL A 36 -2.75 -8.86 -4.94
C VAL A 36 -1.89 -7.86 -4.17
N LEU A 37 -2.25 -7.51 -2.93
CA LEU A 37 -1.43 -6.63 -2.09
C LEU A 37 -0.21 -7.37 -1.52
N LEU A 38 -0.34 -8.67 -1.24
CA LEU A 38 0.80 -9.51 -0.87
C LEU A 38 1.79 -9.64 -2.04
N GLU A 39 1.30 -9.78 -3.27
CA GLU A 39 2.15 -9.79 -4.47
C GLU A 39 2.86 -8.45 -4.68
N VAL A 40 2.16 -7.32 -4.50
CA VAL A 40 2.76 -5.99 -4.55
C VAL A 40 3.85 -5.84 -3.47
N TYR A 41 3.57 -6.27 -2.24
CA TYR A 41 4.52 -6.27 -1.15
C TYR A 41 5.76 -7.11 -1.48
N ALA A 42 5.57 -8.33 -1.95
CA ALA A 42 6.66 -9.24 -2.31
C ALA A 42 7.53 -8.67 -3.43
N HIS A 43 6.90 -8.10 -4.46
CA HIS A 43 7.62 -7.45 -5.56
C HIS A 43 8.41 -6.22 -5.09
N ALA A 44 7.85 -5.41 -4.19
CA ALA A 44 8.55 -4.28 -3.59
C ALA A 44 9.76 -4.71 -2.75
N ALA A 45 9.61 -5.77 -1.95
CA ALA A 45 10.68 -6.32 -1.13
C ALA A 45 11.81 -6.96 -1.97
N TRP A 46 11.50 -7.57 -3.12
CA TRP A 46 12.49 -8.25 -3.96
C TRP A 46 13.64 -7.32 -4.40
N HIS A 47 13.34 -6.05 -4.66
CA HIS A 47 14.33 -5.09 -5.13
C HIS A 47 15.38 -4.69 -4.09
N GLU A 48 15.13 -4.99 -2.81
CA GLU A 48 16.10 -4.75 -1.73
C GLU A 48 17.36 -5.62 -1.89
N LEU A 49 17.24 -6.80 -2.50
CA LEU A 49 18.36 -7.74 -2.64
C LEU A 49 19.44 -7.20 -3.61
N PRO A 50 19.13 -6.78 -4.85
CA PRO A 50 20.09 -6.09 -5.71
C PRO A 50 20.70 -4.86 -5.04
N ALA A 51 19.92 -4.09 -4.28
CA ALA A 51 20.41 -2.90 -3.58
C ALA A 51 21.53 -3.25 -2.58
N ALA A 52 21.29 -4.26 -1.74
CA ALA A 52 22.25 -4.73 -0.74
C ALA A 52 23.53 -5.32 -1.38
N LYS A 53 23.41 -6.02 -2.52
CA LYS A 53 24.57 -6.51 -3.28
C LYS A 53 25.41 -5.36 -3.83
N TRP A 54 24.75 -4.37 -4.41
CA TRP A 54 25.39 -3.18 -4.97
C TRP A 54 26.16 -2.37 -3.92
N GLU A 55 25.66 -2.27 -2.70
CA GLU A 55 26.36 -1.66 -1.56
C GLU A 55 27.66 -2.39 -1.20
N ARG A 56 27.73 -3.70 -1.45
CA ARG A 56 28.92 -4.54 -1.22
C ARG A 56 29.85 -4.63 -2.44
N GLY A 57 29.56 -3.88 -3.50
CA GLY A 57 30.36 -3.88 -4.73
C GLY A 57 30.07 -5.03 -5.69
N ASP A 58 29.08 -5.88 -5.41
CA ASP A 58 28.63 -6.92 -6.34
C ASP A 58 27.63 -6.31 -7.33
N PRO A 59 27.91 -6.22 -8.65
CA PRO A 59 27.03 -5.58 -9.62
C PRO A 59 25.88 -6.47 -10.12
N THR A 60 25.73 -7.69 -9.60
CA THR A 60 24.73 -8.66 -10.06
C THR A 60 23.31 -8.08 -10.03
N ILE A 61 22.54 -8.36 -11.08
CA ILE A 61 21.13 -7.97 -11.20
C ILE A 61 20.28 -9.22 -11.06
N GLU A 62 19.32 -9.18 -10.16
CA GLU A 62 18.31 -10.23 -10.01
C GLU A 62 16.93 -9.67 -10.28
N HIS A 63 16.23 -10.30 -11.21
CA HIS A 63 14.87 -9.94 -11.54
C HIS A 63 13.89 -10.65 -10.60
N PRO A 64 12.78 -10.00 -10.24
CA PRO A 64 11.70 -10.67 -9.53
C PRO A 64 11.25 -11.93 -10.26
N PRO A 65 10.87 -13.00 -9.55
CA PRO A 65 10.43 -14.26 -10.16
C PRO A 65 9.11 -14.09 -10.94
N HIS A 66 8.35 -13.05 -10.63
CA HIS A 66 7.08 -12.73 -11.25
C HIS A 66 7.01 -11.25 -11.62
N ALA A 67 6.32 -10.93 -12.71
CA ALA A 67 6.09 -9.55 -13.11
C ALA A 67 5.22 -8.80 -12.08
N PHE A 68 5.42 -7.49 -11.96
CA PHE A 68 4.59 -6.65 -11.10
C PHE A 68 3.09 -6.80 -11.48
N PRO A 69 2.18 -7.02 -10.52
CA PRO A 69 0.76 -7.29 -10.77
C PRO A 69 -0.03 -6.03 -11.15
N ALA A 70 0.46 -5.27 -12.13
CA ALA A 70 0.00 -3.92 -12.47
C ALA A 70 -1.49 -3.86 -12.81
N THR A 71 -1.98 -4.85 -13.57
CA THR A 71 -3.40 -4.90 -13.97
C THR A 71 -4.29 -5.28 -12.81
N ALA A 72 -3.88 -6.28 -12.01
CA ALA A 72 -4.64 -6.74 -10.85
C ALA A 72 -4.75 -5.65 -9.78
N ILE A 73 -3.65 -4.95 -9.44
CA ILE A 73 -3.69 -3.89 -8.42
C ILE A 73 -4.54 -2.70 -8.87
N ARG A 74 -4.53 -2.37 -10.16
CA ARG A 74 -5.41 -1.32 -10.72
C ARG A 74 -6.88 -1.71 -10.66
N ALA A 75 -7.21 -2.97 -10.96
CA ALA A 75 -8.57 -3.46 -10.86
C ALA A 75 -9.05 -3.44 -9.40
N TYR A 76 -8.24 -3.96 -8.49
CA TYR A 76 -8.49 -3.94 -7.05
C TYR A 76 -8.74 -2.53 -6.52
N ALA A 77 -7.88 -1.55 -6.87
CA ALA A 77 -8.05 -0.17 -6.45
C ALA A 77 -9.32 0.47 -7.03
N ARG A 78 -9.65 0.19 -8.30
CA ARG A 78 -10.85 0.74 -8.95
C ARG A 78 -12.13 0.27 -8.27
N GLU A 79 -12.15 -0.98 -7.84
CA GLU A 79 -13.30 -1.58 -7.16
C GLU A 79 -13.42 -1.11 -5.70
N ASN A 80 -12.33 -1.19 -4.93
CA ASN A 80 -12.39 -1.00 -3.48
C ASN A 80 -12.28 0.47 -3.05
N PHE A 81 -11.56 1.32 -3.79
CA PHE A 81 -11.36 2.71 -3.37
C PHE A 81 -12.67 3.51 -3.24
N PRO A 82 -13.59 3.51 -4.23
CA PRO A 82 -14.86 4.24 -4.08
C PRO A 82 -15.71 3.71 -2.92
N ARG A 83 -15.71 2.39 -2.72
CA ARG A 83 -16.45 1.72 -1.65
C ARG A 83 -15.95 2.14 -0.27
N LEU A 84 -14.64 2.03 -0.02
CA LEU A 84 -13.99 2.48 1.21
C LEU A 84 -14.21 3.98 1.46
N LYS A 85 -14.14 4.81 0.42
CA LYS A 85 -14.40 6.25 0.53
C LYS A 85 -15.84 6.56 0.92
N SER A 86 -16.81 5.79 0.41
CA SER A 86 -18.22 5.92 0.79
C SER A 86 -18.45 5.53 2.25
N GLU A 87 -17.88 4.41 2.69
CA GLU A 87 -17.97 3.95 4.08
C GLU A 87 -17.34 4.97 5.05
N GLN A 88 -16.16 5.48 4.71
CA GLN A 88 -15.50 6.54 5.47
C GLN A 88 -16.38 7.79 5.57
N ALA A 89 -16.99 8.23 4.47
CA ALA A 89 -17.88 9.39 4.47
C ALA A 89 -19.12 9.15 5.37
N ALA A 90 -19.69 7.95 5.34
CA ALA A 90 -20.82 7.58 6.18
C ALA A 90 -20.46 7.55 7.68
N LEU A 91 -19.27 7.07 8.04
CA LEU A 91 -18.77 7.08 9.42
C LEU A 91 -18.54 8.50 9.92
N LEU A 92 -17.91 9.35 9.11
CA LEU A 92 -17.68 10.77 9.44
C LEU A 92 -19.00 11.56 9.54
N GLY A 93 -20.00 11.22 8.73
CA GLY A 93 -21.35 11.79 8.81
C GLY A 93 -22.11 11.35 10.06
N ARG A 94 -21.96 10.10 10.50
CA ARG A 94 -22.54 9.58 11.75
C ARG A 94 -21.94 10.23 13.01
N GLN A 95 -20.64 10.53 13.02
CA GLN A 95 -20.02 11.19 14.16
C GLN A 95 -20.50 12.62 14.41
N ARG A 96 -20.94 13.34 13.37
CA ARG A 96 -21.53 14.69 13.52
C ARG A 96 -22.92 14.69 14.16
N GLY A 97 -23.62 13.56 14.17
CA GLY A 97 -24.96 13.42 14.78
C GLY A 97 -24.96 13.06 16.27
N HIS A 98 -23.83 12.62 16.83
CA HIS A 98 -23.76 12.09 18.20
C HIS A 98 -23.37 13.13 19.27
N GLY A 99 -23.20 14.41 18.89
CA GLY A 99 -22.82 15.50 19.80
C GLY A 99 -23.98 16.38 20.30
N ARG A 100 -25.25 16.05 20.03
CA ARG A 100 -26.38 16.94 20.38
C ARG A 100 -27.60 16.21 20.91
N ARG A 101 -27.42 15.40 21.97
CA ARG A 101 -28.53 14.94 22.82
C ARG A 101 -28.05 14.79 24.27
N THR A 102 -28.11 15.90 25.02
CA THR A 102 -28.45 15.93 26.46
C THR A 102 -28.47 17.38 26.93
N ALA A 103 -29.65 17.98 26.85
CA ALA A 103 -30.09 19.02 27.77
C ALA A 103 -31.62 18.92 27.82
N THR A 104 -32.08 17.86 28.48
CA THR A 104 -33.48 17.72 28.87
C THR A 104 -33.75 18.71 30.00
N GLN A 105 -34.69 19.60 29.72
CA GLN A 105 -35.54 20.35 30.66
C GLN A 105 -35.54 19.85 32.11
N ARG A 106 -35.25 20.76 33.05
CA ARG A 106 -36.13 21.10 34.18
C ARG A 106 -35.73 22.45 34.76
#